data_AF-A0A7V0IGC8-F1
#
_entry.id   AF-A0A7V0IGC8-F1
#
_cell.length_a   1.000
_cell.length_b   1.000
_cell.length_c   1.000
_cell.angle_alpha   90.00
_cell.angle_beta   90.00
_cell.angle_gamma   90.00
#
_symmetry.space_group_name_H-M   'P 1'
#
loop_
_entity.id
_entity.type
_entity.pdbx_description
1 polymer ?
#
loop_
_entity_poly.entity_id
_entity_poly.type
_entity_poly.pdbx_seq_one_letter_code
_entity_poly.pdbx_strand_id
1 'polypeptide(L)'
;VGTPDKKFKEIYGIVLRAQTTAIQSAKPGITGKELDGIARKIIEDAGYGEYFGHSLGHGLGLYVHDSVAVSVRNENPLEEGTVITIEPGIYIPEWGGVRIEDDVVLRADGAEVLSEQLPKQLGDIVIPVD
;
A
#
# COMPACT_ATOMS: atom_id res chain seq x y z
N VAL A 1 -18.53 5.99 -6.10
CA VAL A 1 -19.98 6.04 -6.32
C VAL A 1 -20.21 6.38 -7.78
N GLY A 2 -21.04 5.60 -8.48
CA GLY A 2 -21.25 5.74 -9.92
C GLY A 2 -20.05 5.26 -10.76
N THR A 3 -20.07 5.62 -12.04
CA THR A 3 -19.07 5.14 -13.01
C THR A 3 -17.75 5.91 -12.85
N PRO A 4 -16.63 5.23 -12.51
CA PRO A 4 -15.33 5.89 -12.42
C PRO A 4 -14.87 6.44 -13.78
N ASP A 5 -14.39 7.67 -13.78
CA ASP A 5 -13.81 8.29 -14.97
C ASP A 5 -12.43 7.68 -15.31
N LYS A 6 -11.83 8.16 -16.40
CA LYS A 6 -10.51 7.68 -16.85
C LYS A 6 -9.42 7.94 -15.82
N LYS A 7 -9.42 9.12 -15.18
CA LYS A 7 -8.38 9.52 -14.23
C LYS A 7 -8.44 8.70 -12.95
N PHE A 8 -9.64 8.43 -12.44
CA PHE A 8 -9.83 7.54 -11.29
C PHE A 8 -9.36 6.12 -11.59
N LYS A 9 -9.72 5.56 -12.75
CA LYS A 9 -9.27 4.22 -13.17
C LYS A 9 -7.75 4.13 -13.26
N GLU A 10 -7.10 5.16 -13.81
CA GLU A 10 -5.65 5.26 -13.91
C GLU A 10 -4.99 5.27 -12.53
N ILE A 11 -5.38 6.20 -11.66
CA ILE A 11 -4.79 6.37 -10.33
C ILE A 11 -5.03 5.12 -9.47
N TYR A 12 -6.25 4.56 -9.51
CA TYR A 12 -6.57 3.32 -8.81
C TYR A 12 -5.68 2.18 -9.27
N GLY A 13 -5.51 2.01 -10.59
CA GLY A 13 -4.65 0.98 -11.16
C GLY A 13 -3.17 1.14 -10.80
N ILE A 14 -2.68 2.38 -10.61
CA ILE A 14 -1.33 2.65 -10.14
C ILE A 14 -1.18 2.25 -8.68
N VAL A 15 -2.11 2.71 -7.81
CA VAL A 15 -2.09 2.39 -6.37
C VAL A 15 -2.19 0.88 -6.14
N LEU A 16 -3.11 0.20 -6.82
CA LEU A 16 -3.28 -1.25 -6.71
C LEU A 16 -2.02 -2.01 -7.12
N ARG A 17 -1.35 -1.57 -8.19
CA ARG A 17 -0.08 -2.18 -8.63
C ARG A 17 1.04 -1.95 -7.63
N ALA A 18 1.18 -0.72 -7.13
CA ALA A 18 2.20 -0.38 -6.13
C ALA A 18 2.03 -1.24 -4.87
N GLN A 19 0.79 -1.39 -4.42
CA GLN A 19 0.42 -2.15 -3.24
C GLN A 19 0.66 -3.65 -3.40
N THR A 20 0.14 -4.24 -4.47
CA THR A 20 0.29 -5.68 -4.74
C THR A 20 1.75 -6.07 -4.98
N THR A 21 2.54 -5.25 -5.66
CA THR A 21 3.98 -5.50 -5.84
C THR A 21 4.76 -5.37 -4.53
N ALA A 22 4.40 -4.43 -3.64
CA ALA A 22 4.99 -4.35 -2.32
C ALA A 22 4.68 -5.60 -1.47
N ILE A 23 3.41 -6.03 -1.43
CA ILE A 23 3.01 -7.27 -0.73
C ILE A 23 3.79 -8.49 -1.25
N GLN A 24 3.91 -8.65 -2.57
CA GLN A 24 4.66 -9.76 -3.19
C GLN A 24 6.15 -9.75 -2.86
N SER A 25 6.71 -8.59 -2.52
CA SER A 25 8.12 -8.43 -2.19
C SER A 25 8.39 -8.52 -0.69
N ALA A 26 7.34 -8.42 0.13
CA ALA A 26 7.44 -8.41 1.58
C ALA A 26 7.77 -9.82 2.11
N LYS A 27 8.88 -9.92 2.83
CA LYS A 27 9.34 -11.14 3.52
C LYS A 27 10.35 -10.75 4.61
N PRO A 28 10.62 -11.62 5.59
CA PRO A 28 11.62 -11.38 6.62
C PRO A 28 12.98 -11.00 6.03
N GLY A 29 13.65 -10.04 6.67
CA GLY A 29 14.94 -9.50 6.24
C GLY A 29 14.86 -8.28 5.33
N ILE A 30 13.71 -8.00 4.69
CA ILE A 30 13.51 -6.74 3.96
C ILE A 30 13.46 -5.58 4.96
N THR A 31 14.04 -4.43 4.60
CA THR A 31 13.93 -3.21 5.41
C THR A 31 12.65 -2.44 5.06
N GLY A 32 12.17 -1.60 6.00
CA GLY A 32 11.04 -0.71 5.73
C GLY A 32 11.31 0.25 4.57
N LYS A 33 12.57 0.66 4.39
CA LYS A 33 13.04 1.52 3.30
C LYS A 33 13.01 0.82 1.94
N GLU A 34 13.45 -0.43 1.85
CA GLU A 34 13.38 -1.20 0.61
C GLU A 34 11.93 -1.44 0.19
N LEU A 35 11.08 -1.83 1.14
CA LEU A 35 9.67 -2.08 0.87
C LEU A 35 8.92 -0.80 0.44
N ASP A 36 9.13 0.33 1.13
CA ASP A 36 8.60 1.64 0.72
C ASP A 36 9.08 2.02 -0.69
N GLY A 37 10.37 1.84 -0.97
CA GLY A 37 10.98 2.15 -2.25
C GLY A 37 10.35 1.42 -3.43
N ILE A 38 9.88 0.18 -3.25
CA ILE A 38 9.20 -0.61 -4.29
C ILE A 38 7.88 0.05 -4.71
N ALA A 39 7.00 0.34 -3.75
CA ALA A 39 5.73 0.99 -4.04
C ALA A 39 5.94 2.41 -4.56
N ARG A 40 6.84 3.16 -3.92
CA ARG A 40 7.14 4.55 -4.27
C ARG A 40 7.68 4.67 -5.69
N LYS A 41 8.59 3.79 -6.11
CA LYS A 41 9.13 3.78 -7.47
C LYS A 41 8.03 3.58 -8.52
N ILE A 42 7.06 2.69 -8.28
CA ILE A 42 5.94 2.47 -9.21
C ILE A 42 5.09 3.74 -9.38
N ILE A 43 4.85 4.46 -8.29
CA ILE A 43 4.09 5.72 -8.31
C ILE A 43 4.89 6.85 -8.96
N GLU A 44 6.19 6.96 -8.67
CA GLU A 44 7.10 7.94 -9.27
C GLU A 44 7.26 7.73 -10.78
N ASP A 45 7.48 6.50 -11.25
CA ASP A 45 7.60 6.15 -12.67
C ASP A 45 6.30 6.43 -13.44
N ALA A 46 5.15 6.42 -12.75
CA ALA A 46 3.86 6.80 -13.31
C ALA A 46 3.62 8.33 -13.34
N GLY A 47 4.55 9.13 -12.82
CA GLY A 47 4.47 10.59 -12.79
C GLY A 47 3.71 11.18 -11.59
N TYR A 48 3.41 10.38 -10.56
CA TYR A 48 2.61 10.79 -9.41
C TYR A 48 3.40 10.81 -8.09
N GLY A 49 4.73 10.75 -8.14
CA GLY A 49 5.59 10.69 -6.94
C GLY A 49 5.35 11.81 -5.93
N GLU A 50 5.14 13.03 -6.42
CA GLU A 50 4.87 14.23 -5.61
C GLU A 50 3.57 14.10 -4.78
N TYR A 51 2.67 13.22 -5.21
CA TYR A 51 1.36 13.00 -4.59
C TYR A 51 1.33 11.81 -3.61
N PHE A 52 2.47 11.13 -3.40
CA PHE A 52 2.63 10.08 -2.37
C PHE A 52 3.43 10.60 -1.17
N GLY A 53 2.78 11.46 -0.39
CA GLY A 53 3.39 12.26 0.68
C GLY A 53 3.57 11.60 2.05
N HIS A 54 3.29 10.30 2.19
CA HIS A 54 3.40 9.55 3.45
C HIS A 54 4.28 8.30 3.30
N SER A 55 4.57 7.63 4.42
CA SER A 55 5.22 6.31 4.45
C SER A 55 4.33 5.24 3.84
N LEU A 56 4.92 4.20 3.24
CA LEU A 56 4.15 3.06 2.73
C LEU A 56 3.28 2.38 3.78
N GLY A 57 3.69 2.36 5.04
CA GLY A 57 2.88 1.80 6.12
C GLY A 57 3.57 1.85 7.47
N HIS A 58 2.99 1.16 8.44
CA HIS A 58 3.41 1.13 9.84
C HIS A 58 3.13 -0.24 10.47
N GLY A 59 3.76 -0.52 11.59
CA GLY A 59 3.46 -1.69 12.42
C GLY A 59 2.11 -1.54 13.12
N LEU A 60 1.49 -2.66 13.43
CA LEU A 60 0.28 -2.71 14.26
C LEU A 60 0.28 -3.93 15.19
N GLY A 61 -0.54 -3.87 16.23
CA GLY A 61 -0.69 -4.93 17.22
C GLY A 61 -1.69 -4.51 18.31
N LEU A 62 -1.23 -4.37 19.55
CA LEU A 62 -2.05 -3.75 20.62
C LEU A 62 -2.37 -2.28 20.33
N TYR A 63 -1.52 -1.61 19.56
CA TYR A 63 -1.72 -0.26 19.07
C TYR A 63 -1.91 -0.27 17.56
N VAL A 64 -2.74 0.64 17.06
CA VAL A 64 -2.96 0.84 15.62
C VAL A 64 -1.65 1.27 14.94
N HIS A 65 -0.85 2.11 15.63
CA HIS A 65 0.49 2.48 15.20
C HIS A 65 1.51 1.98 16.23
N ASP A 66 2.26 0.95 15.87
CA ASP A 66 3.42 0.47 16.64
C ASP A 66 4.73 1.09 16.10
N SER A 67 5.84 0.82 16.77
CA SER A 67 7.19 1.33 16.54
C SER A 67 7.83 0.94 15.20
N VAL A 68 7.29 -0.07 14.51
CA VAL A 68 7.79 -0.49 13.20
C VAL A 68 7.31 0.51 12.13
N ALA A 69 8.22 1.04 11.32
CA ALA A 69 7.88 1.97 10.24
C ALA A 69 8.24 1.38 8.87
N VAL A 70 7.31 1.39 7.91
CA VAL A 70 7.59 1.03 6.52
C VAL A 70 7.76 2.32 5.73
N SER A 71 8.96 2.89 5.81
CA SER A 71 9.24 4.25 5.31
C SER A 71 10.64 4.37 4.73
N VAL A 72 10.86 5.43 3.94
CA VAL A 72 12.17 5.81 3.36
C VAL A 72 13.33 5.94 4.36
N ARG A 73 13.05 5.95 5.67
CA ARG A 73 14.04 6.13 6.74
C ARG A 73 14.37 4.86 7.51
N ASN A 74 13.53 3.82 7.44
CA ASN A 74 13.74 2.62 8.26
C ASN A 74 14.68 1.64 7.56
N GLU A 75 15.95 1.65 7.95
CA GLU A 75 16.98 0.74 7.44
C GLU A 75 17.09 -0.56 8.25
N ASN A 76 16.28 -0.74 9.29
CA ASN A 76 16.29 -1.97 10.07
C ASN A 76 15.51 -3.08 9.33
N PRO A 77 16.08 -4.31 9.23
CA PRO A 77 15.36 -5.46 8.69
C PRO A 77 14.10 -5.77 9.51
N LEU A 78 13.02 -6.12 8.82
CA LEU A 78 11.79 -6.59 9.44
C LEU A 78 11.90 -8.09 9.73
N GLU A 79 11.51 -8.49 10.94
CA GLU A 79 11.61 -9.87 11.40
C GLU A 79 10.38 -10.71 11.00
N GLU A 80 10.52 -12.03 10.99
CA GLU A 80 9.38 -12.94 10.86
C GLU A 80 8.38 -12.71 12.02
N GLY A 81 7.09 -12.71 11.71
CA GLY A 81 6.02 -12.41 12.65
C GLY A 81 5.70 -10.93 12.79
N THR A 82 6.49 -10.04 12.19
CA THR A 82 6.18 -8.60 12.13
C THR A 82 4.85 -8.38 11.39
N VAL A 83 3.94 -7.60 11.99
CA VAL A 83 2.66 -7.21 11.39
C VAL A 83 2.71 -5.74 11.00
N ILE A 84 2.44 -5.44 9.73
CA ILE A 84 2.50 -4.08 9.15
C ILE A 84 1.32 -3.81 8.21
N THR A 85 0.97 -2.55 8.03
CA THR A 85 0.16 -2.08 6.89
C THR A 85 1.02 -1.97 5.63
N ILE A 86 0.41 -2.22 4.47
CA ILE A 86 0.94 -1.83 3.17
C ILE A 86 -0.15 -1.01 2.46
N GLU A 87 0.03 0.31 2.46
CA GLU A 87 -1.05 1.27 2.21
C GLU A 87 -0.67 2.45 1.29
N PRO A 88 -0.07 2.22 0.11
CA PRO A 88 0.31 3.34 -0.75
C PRO A 88 -0.90 4.19 -1.16
N GLY A 89 -0.67 5.50 -1.30
CA GLY A 89 -1.73 6.43 -1.64
C GLY A 89 -1.27 7.57 -2.55
N ILE A 90 -2.17 8.01 -3.43
CA ILE A 90 -1.99 9.18 -4.31
C ILE A 90 -3.07 10.19 -3.97
N TYR A 91 -2.68 11.42 -3.62
CA TYR A 91 -3.59 12.51 -3.26
C TYR A 91 -3.30 13.74 -4.11
N ILE A 92 -4.22 14.08 -5.00
CA ILE A 92 -4.08 15.19 -5.94
C ILE A 92 -4.99 16.34 -5.45
N PRO A 93 -4.42 17.53 -5.18
CA PRO A 93 -5.19 18.71 -4.79
C PRO A 93 -6.35 18.97 -5.76
N GLU A 94 -7.49 19.41 -5.21
CA GLU A 94 -8.72 19.72 -5.96
C GLU A 94 -9.37 18.54 -6.71
N TRP A 95 -8.81 17.33 -6.63
CA TRP A 95 -9.37 16.12 -7.27
C TRP A 95 -9.78 15.06 -6.26
N GLY A 96 -8.95 14.79 -5.26
CA GLY A 96 -9.17 13.75 -4.25
C GLY A 96 -7.98 12.79 -4.14
N GLY A 97 -8.23 11.55 -3.74
CA GLY A 97 -7.17 10.56 -3.62
C GLY A 97 -7.65 9.12 -3.57
N VAL A 98 -6.71 8.21 -3.79
CA VAL A 98 -6.91 6.76 -3.67
C VAL A 98 -5.83 6.20 -2.76
N ARG A 99 -6.24 5.38 -1.79
CA ARG A 99 -5.38 4.52 -0.97
C ARG A 99 -5.97 3.13 -0.94
N ILE A 100 -5.12 2.11 -1.02
CA ILE A 100 -5.49 0.71 -0.85
C ILE A 100 -4.59 0.17 0.23
N GLU A 101 -5.16 -0.40 1.27
CA GLU A 101 -4.48 -0.81 2.49
C GLU A 101 -4.82 -2.27 2.78
N ASP A 102 -3.80 -3.04 3.13
CA ASP A 102 -3.95 -4.35 3.74
C ASP A 102 -3.02 -4.47 4.95
N ASP A 103 -3.49 -5.19 5.96
CA ASP A 103 -2.66 -5.68 7.05
C ASP A 103 -1.98 -6.98 6.61
N VAL A 104 -0.67 -7.07 6.82
CA VAL A 104 0.10 -8.27 6.49
C VAL A 104 0.98 -8.72 7.65
N VAL A 105 1.17 -10.03 7.76
CA VAL A 105 2.18 -10.62 8.65
C VAL A 105 3.29 -11.26 7.83
N LEU A 106 4.54 -10.97 8.19
CA LEU A 106 5.70 -11.57 7.53
C LEU A 106 5.87 -13.02 7.99
N ARG A 107 5.81 -13.96 7.05
CA ARG A 107 6.08 -15.41 7.21
C ARG A 107 7.44 -15.76 6.60
N ALA A 108 7.98 -16.92 6.93
CA ALA A 108 9.29 -17.37 6.47
C ALA A 108 9.57 -17.17 4.96
N ASP A 109 8.57 -17.34 4.09
CA ASP A 109 8.68 -17.29 2.63
C ASP A 109 7.97 -16.10 1.95
N GLY A 110 7.32 -15.21 2.70
CA GLY A 110 6.55 -14.10 2.13
C GLY A 110 5.69 -13.37 3.14
N ALA A 111 4.71 -12.62 2.66
CA ALA A 111 3.70 -11.97 3.49
C ALA A 111 2.35 -12.69 3.35
N GLU A 112 1.71 -12.95 4.49
CA GLU A 112 0.31 -13.38 4.54
C GLU A 112 -0.58 -12.15 4.72
N VAL A 113 -1.59 -12.01 3.85
CA VAL A 113 -2.54 -10.88 3.88
C VAL A 113 -3.69 -11.20 4.82
N LEU A 114 -3.80 -10.48 5.93
CA LEU A 114 -4.81 -10.72 6.96
C LEU A 114 -6.21 -10.24 6.52
N SER A 115 -6.26 -9.26 5.62
CA SER A 115 -7.46 -8.67 5.03
C SER A 115 -7.82 -9.25 3.65
N GLU A 116 -7.30 -10.43 3.28
CA GLU A 116 -7.42 -11.00 1.92
C GLU A 116 -8.85 -11.13 1.40
N GLN A 117 -9.83 -11.35 2.29
CA GLN A 117 -11.23 -11.54 1.92
C GLN A 117 -11.92 -10.26 1.42
N LEU A 118 -11.28 -9.09 1.60
CA LEU A 118 -11.85 -7.82 1.16
C LEU A 118 -11.57 -7.56 -0.33
N PRO A 119 -12.57 -7.07 -1.08
CA PRO A 119 -12.38 -6.74 -2.49
C PRO A 119 -11.44 -5.54 -2.65
N LYS A 120 -10.54 -5.63 -3.64
CA LYS A 120 -9.63 -4.54 -4.04
C LYS A 120 -9.54 -4.34 -5.56
N GLN A 121 -10.34 -5.06 -6.34
CA GLN A 121 -10.48 -4.75 -7.75
C GLN A 121 -11.50 -3.62 -7.90
N LEU A 122 -11.21 -2.68 -8.81
CA LEU A 122 -12.06 -1.49 -8.98
C LEU A 122 -13.52 -1.86 -9.27
N GLY A 123 -13.76 -2.93 -10.04
CA GLY A 123 -15.11 -3.38 -10.35
C GLY A 123 -15.92 -3.82 -9.13
N ASP A 124 -15.26 -4.33 -8.10
CA ASP A 124 -15.90 -4.91 -6.91
C ASP A 124 -16.21 -3.85 -5.84
N ILE A 125 -15.57 -2.68 -5.91
CA ILE A 125 -15.68 -1.61 -4.90
C ILE A 125 -16.52 -0.42 -5.38
N VAL A 126 -17.03 -0.45 -6.62
CA VAL A 126 -17.88 0.61 -7.16
C VAL A 126 -19.28 0.48 -6.58
N ILE A 127 -19.70 1.49 -5.81
CA ILE A 127 -21.09 1.64 -5.38
C ILE A 127 -21.91 2.17 -6.56
N PRO A 128 -22.86 1.40 -7.12
CA PRO A 128 -23.70 1.87 -8.23
C PRO A 128 -24.64 2.99 -7.77
N VAL A 129 -25.01 3.85 -8.71
CA VAL A 129 -26.14 4.78 -8.56
C VAL A 129 -27.07 4.52 -9.74
N ASP A 130 -28.31 4.20 -9.41
CA ASP A 130 -29.43 4.09 -10.35
C ASP A 130 -29.91 5.48 -10.79
#